data_AF-A0A349VNT2-F1
#
_entry.id   AF-A0A349VNT2-F1
#
_cell.length_a   1.000
_cell.length_b   1.000
_cell.length_c   1.000
_cell.angle_alpha   90.00
_cell.angle_beta   90.00
_cell.angle_gamma   90.00
#
_symmetry.space_group_name_H-M   'P 1'
#
loop_
_entity.id
_entity.type
_entity.pdbx_description
1 polymer ?
#
loop_
_entity_poly.entity_id
_entity_poly.type
_entity_poly.pdbx_seq_one_letter_code
_entity_poly.pdbx_strand_id
1 'polypeptide(L)'
;TFNKMWGVVTPEEAGAKIEEQKAEMAGKEPENLEEQAISLVGRDIFEKLVKGYTEKQWGRDCKDLPAFIIKRLPVRLTFDNNYFNALYQGIPEKGYTKMVENMLDGIEVRLNTNYLDEKEKWNAMADKVIYTGPIDAYFDYCLGYLQYRSVRFETELLDMPNFQGNAAVNYTDRETPWTRIIEHKWFTYGKDEDGKDLPKTVISREYSSEWKPGDEPYYPVNDEANGVLYGKYRELADKEEKVIFGGRLGEYKYYDMDAVVASALSMVKQQLK
;
A
#
# COMPACT_ATOMS: atom_id res chain seq x y z
N THR A 1 -18.61 -5.60 13.66
CA THR A 1 -19.02 -5.84 12.26
C THR A 1 -20.08 -6.93 12.13
N PHE A 2 -19.78 -8.19 12.50
CA PHE A 2 -20.69 -9.33 12.26
C PHE A 2 -22.04 -9.21 12.94
N ASN A 3 -22.11 -8.66 14.17
CA ASN A 3 -23.38 -8.37 14.82
C ASN A 3 -24.29 -7.45 13.99
N LYS A 4 -23.75 -6.40 13.36
CA LYS A 4 -24.53 -5.49 12.50
C LYS A 4 -24.90 -6.13 11.17
N MET A 5 -24.11 -7.10 10.69
CA MET A 5 -24.33 -7.78 9.42
C MET A 5 -25.36 -8.90 9.53
N TRP A 6 -25.29 -9.71 10.58
CA TRP A 6 -26.06 -10.96 10.73
C TRP A 6 -26.90 -11.03 12.00
N GLY A 7 -26.81 -10.06 12.90
CA GLY A 7 -27.47 -10.12 14.22
C GLY A 7 -26.80 -11.05 15.23
N VAL A 8 -25.72 -11.74 14.85
CA VAL A 8 -24.96 -12.65 15.73
C VAL A 8 -24.37 -11.89 16.93
N VAL A 9 -24.37 -12.52 18.10
CA VAL A 9 -23.94 -11.92 19.36
C VAL A 9 -22.67 -12.59 19.87
N THR A 10 -22.50 -13.91 19.63
CA THR A 10 -21.34 -14.66 20.12
C THR A 10 -20.29 -14.92 19.02
N PRO A 11 -19.01 -15.11 19.40
CA PRO A 11 -17.97 -15.59 18.50
C PRO A 11 -18.34 -16.90 17.77
N GLU A 12 -19.02 -17.81 18.45
CA GLU A 12 -19.44 -19.12 17.93
C GLU A 12 -20.48 -18.97 16.83
N GLU A 13 -21.48 -18.11 17.03
CA GLU A 13 -22.51 -17.80 16.03
C GLU A 13 -21.89 -17.15 14.79
N ALA A 14 -20.96 -16.21 14.98
CA ALA A 14 -20.25 -15.57 13.88
C ALA A 14 -19.37 -16.58 13.10
N GLY A 15 -18.64 -17.44 13.80
CA GLY A 15 -17.82 -18.49 13.19
C GLY A 15 -18.67 -19.50 12.40
N ALA A 16 -19.79 -19.95 12.98
CA ALA A 16 -20.73 -20.85 12.31
C ALA A 16 -21.28 -20.23 11.02
N LYS A 17 -21.63 -18.93 11.04
CA LYS A 17 -22.15 -18.23 9.86
C LYS A 17 -21.11 -18.08 8.75
N ILE A 18 -19.84 -17.86 9.12
CA ILE A 18 -18.73 -17.81 8.15
C ILE A 18 -18.52 -19.19 7.51
N GLU A 19 -18.47 -20.26 8.30
CA GLU A 19 -18.28 -21.62 7.76
C GLU A 19 -19.46 -22.06 6.88
N GLU A 20 -20.70 -21.69 7.24
CA GLU A 20 -21.88 -21.90 6.41
C GLU A 20 -21.71 -21.27 5.01
N GLN A 21 -21.20 -20.04 4.93
CA GLN A 21 -21.02 -19.34 3.66
C GLN A 21 -19.80 -19.84 2.87
N LYS A 22 -18.72 -20.19 3.55
CA LYS A 22 -17.52 -20.79 2.90
C LYS A 22 -17.85 -22.11 2.21
N ALA A 23 -18.88 -22.83 2.65
CA ALA A 23 -19.32 -24.08 2.03
C ALA A 23 -19.66 -23.94 0.54
N GLU A 24 -19.95 -22.73 0.05
CA GLU A 24 -20.14 -22.44 -1.38
C GLU A 24 -18.93 -22.83 -2.25
N MET A 25 -17.72 -22.70 -1.68
CA MET A 25 -16.45 -23.03 -2.30
C MET A 25 -15.89 -24.39 -1.82
N ALA A 26 -16.68 -25.18 -1.09
CA ALA A 26 -16.23 -26.49 -0.64
C ALA A 26 -15.87 -27.41 -1.81
N GLY A 27 -14.66 -27.95 -1.81
CA GLY A 27 -14.16 -28.85 -2.85
C GLY A 27 -13.77 -28.18 -4.17
N LYS A 28 -13.67 -26.85 -4.20
CA LYS A 28 -13.23 -26.08 -5.37
C LYS A 28 -11.91 -25.37 -5.04
N GLU A 29 -10.98 -25.39 -5.99
CA GLU A 29 -9.78 -24.56 -5.94
C GLU A 29 -10.12 -23.18 -6.51
N PRO A 30 -9.89 -22.07 -5.78
CA PRO A 30 -10.18 -20.73 -6.28
C PRO A 30 -9.32 -20.32 -7.48
N GLU A 31 -9.95 -19.87 -8.57
CA GLU A 31 -9.26 -19.46 -9.80
C GLU A 31 -9.05 -17.93 -9.86
N ASN A 32 -9.83 -17.17 -9.11
CA ASN A 32 -9.82 -15.71 -9.08
C ASN A 32 -10.00 -15.14 -7.67
N LEU A 33 -9.89 -13.82 -7.54
CA LEU A 33 -9.97 -13.11 -6.25
C LEU A 33 -11.35 -13.25 -5.60
N GLU A 34 -12.44 -13.19 -6.38
CA GLU A 34 -13.80 -13.37 -5.86
C GLU A 34 -13.95 -14.73 -5.16
N GLU A 35 -13.60 -15.80 -5.86
CA GLU A 35 -13.63 -17.17 -5.33
C GLU A 35 -12.72 -17.35 -4.12
N GLN A 36 -11.52 -16.76 -4.16
CA GLN A 36 -10.56 -16.83 -3.08
C GLN A 36 -11.08 -16.09 -1.83
N ALA A 37 -11.71 -14.93 -1.99
CA ALA A 37 -12.28 -14.21 -0.87
C ALA A 37 -13.47 -14.98 -0.27
N ILE A 38 -14.37 -15.50 -1.11
CA ILE A 38 -15.53 -16.29 -0.65
C ILE A 38 -15.07 -17.55 0.09
N SER A 39 -14.05 -18.26 -0.39
CA SER A 39 -13.51 -19.45 0.29
C SER A 39 -12.89 -19.14 1.66
N LEU A 40 -12.40 -17.90 1.86
CA LEU A 40 -11.79 -17.45 3.12
C LEU A 40 -12.79 -16.88 4.12
N VAL A 41 -13.76 -16.07 3.68
CA VAL A 41 -14.63 -15.29 4.57
C VAL A 41 -16.13 -15.38 4.28
N GLY A 42 -16.53 -16.11 3.24
CA GLY A 42 -17.93 -16.22 2.82
C GLY A 42 -18.42 -15.04 1.97
N ARG A 43 -19.57 -15.26 1.32
CA ARG A 43 -20.16 -14.37 0.32
C ARG A 43 -20.54 -13.00 0.86
N ASP A 44 -21.22 -12.92 2.00
CA ASP A 44 -21.72 -11.64 2.52
C ASP A 44 -20.56 -10.71 2.90
N ILE A 45 -19.50 -11.25 3.53
CA ILE A 45 -18.32 -10.46 3.87
C ILE A 45 -17.62 -9.99 2.60
N PHE A 46 -17.47 -10.89 1.61
CA PHE A 46 -16.88 -10.54 0.33
C PHE A 46 -17.66 -9.40 -0.34
N GLU A 47 -18.97 -9.56 -0.53
CA GLU A 47 -19.82 -8.57 -1.21
C GLU A 47 -19.86 -7.24 -0.45
N LYS A 48 -19.91 -7.27 0.88
CA LYS A 48 -20.07 -6.05 1.69
C LYS A 48 -18.78 -5.28 1.91
N LEU A 49 -17.65 -5.97 2.10
CA LEU A 49 -16.41 -5.37 2.59
C LEU A 49 -15.24 -5.47 1.61
N VAL A 50 -15.27 -6.41 0.66
CA VAL A 50 -14.13 -6.70 -0.21
C VAL A 50 -14.39 -6.28 -1.65
N LYS A 51 -15.51 -6.69 -2.24
CA LYS A 51 -15.80 -6.58 -3.68
C LYS A 51 -15.66 -5.16 -4.21
N GLY A 52 -16.56 -4.25 -3.80
CA GLY A 52 -16.56 -2.88 -4.32
C GLY A 52 -15.27 -2.12 -4.01
N TYR A 53 -14.67 -2.34 -2.84
CA TYR A 53 -13.37 -1.75 -2.49
C TYR A 53 -12.26 -2.22 -3.43
N THR A 54 -12.18 -3.53 -3.69
CA THR A 54 -11.14 -4.15 -4.52
C THR A 54 -11.29 -3.70 -5.98
N GLU A 55 -12.51 -3.71 -6.50
CA GLU A 55 -12.80 -3.27 -7.86
C GLU A 55 -12.45 -1.79 -8.08
N LYS A 56 -12.69 -0.92 -7.09
CA LYS A 56 -12.24 0.49 -7.15
C LYS A 56 -10.72 0.62 -7.09
N GLN A 57 -10.08 -0.13 -6.19
CA GLN A 57 -8.63 -0.09 -6.00
C GLN A 57 -7.87 -0.59 -7.23
N TRP A 58 -8.40 -1.60 -7.92
CA TRP A 58 -7.71 -2.24 -9.05
C TRP A 58 -8.28 -1.88 -10.42
N GLY A 59 -9.47 -1.28 -10.49
CA GLY A 59 -10.14 -0.92 -11.74
C GLY A 59 -10.58 -2.13 -12.57
N ARG A 60 -10.66 -3.32 -11.98
CA ARG A 60 -11.01 -4.59 -12.64
C ARG A 60 -12.01 -5.37 -11.79
N ASP A 61 -12.83 -6.20 -12.41
CA ASP A 61 -13.74 -7.09 -11.69
C ASP A 61 -12.94 -8.11 -10.86
N CYS A 62 -13.45 -8.47 -9.67
CA CYS A 62 -12.78 -9.46 -8.82
C CYS A 62 -12.61 -10.83 -9.50
N LYS A 63 -13.41 -11.14 -10.54
CA LYS A 63 -13.27 -12.36 -11.36
C LYS A 63 -12.10 -12.33 -12.33
N ASP A 64 -11.65 -11.13 -12.72
CA ASP A 64 -10.52 -10.93 -13.63
C ASP A 64 -9.20 -10.72 -12.87
N LEU A 65 -9.25 -10.77 -11.54
CA LEU A 65 -8.10 -10.61 -10.66
C LEU A 65 -7.59 -11.97 -10.18
N PRO A 66 -6.28 -12.23 -10.24
CA PRO A 66 -5.71 -13.48 -9.76
C PRO A 66 -6.01 -13.76 -8.27
N ALA A 67 -6.32 -15.02 -7.94
CA ALA A 67 -6.61 -15.45 -6.57
C ALA A 67 -5.51 -15.07 -5.57
N PHE A 68 -4.24 -15.14 -5.97
CA PHE A 68 -3.10 -14.92 -5.07
C PHE A 68 -2.92 -13.46 -4.60
N ILE A 69 -3.66 -12.50 -5.18
CA ILE A 69 -3.70 -11.12 -4.67
C ILE A 69 -4.15 -11.10 -3.21
N ILE A 70 -5.09 -11.98 -2.83
CA ILE A 70 -5.55 -12.16 -1.46
C ILE A 70 -5.17 -13.54 -0.96
N LYS A 71 -3.98 -13.66 -0.35
CA LYS A 71 -3.55 -14.94 0.24
C LYS A 71 -4.25 -15.25 1.56
N ARG A 72 -4.61 -14.22 2.33
CA ARG A 72 -5.22 -14.35 3.67
C ARG A 72 -6.16 -13.19 3.93
N LEU A 73 -7.30 -13.46 4.54
CA LEU A 73 -8.20 -12.48 5.14
C LEU A 73 -8.37 -12.85 6.62
N PRO A 74 -7.56 -12.27 7.52
CA PRO A 74 -7.66 -12.60 8.93
C PRO A 74 -9.02 -12.15 9.48
N VAL A 75 -9.76 -13.08 10.06
CA VAL A 75 -10.99 -12.81 10.80
C VAL A 75 -10.70 -12.88 12.28
N ARG A 76 -11.05 -11.82 13.01
CA ARG A 76 -11.02 -11.82 14.48
C ARG A 76 -12.42 -12.05 15.01
N LEU A 77 -12.56 -13.04 15.88
CA LEU A 77 -13.79 -13.30 16.63
C LEU A 77 -13.72 -12.69 18.06
N THR A 78 -13.02 -11.56 18.16
CA THR A 78 -12.85 -10.77 19.38
C THR A 78 -13.18 -9.30 19.08
N PHE A 79 -13.41 -8.50 20.12
CA PHE A 79 -13.63 -7.05 20.00
C PHE A 79 -12.30 -6.28 19.95
N ASP A 80 -11.38 -6.72 19.10
CA ASP A 80 -10.12 -6.04 18.82
C ASP A 80 -10.15 -5.42 17.42
N ASN A 81 -10.23 -4.09 17.37
CA ASN A 81 -10.28 -3.32 16.14
C ASN A 81 -8.90 -2.82 15.69
N ASN A 82 -7.80 -3.28 16.30
CA ASN A 82 -6.46 -2.86 15.90
C ASN A 82 -6.19 -3.25 14.44
N TYR A 83 -5.80 -2.32 13.59
CA TYR A 83 -5.60 -2.62 12.17
C TYR A 83 -4.41 -3.58 11.93
N PHE A 84 -3.38 -3.54 12.79
CA PHE A 84 -2.20 -4.40 12.68
C PHE A 84 -2.04 -5.31 13.91
N ASN A 85 -1.43 -6.48 13.71
CA ASN A 85 -1.01 -7.39 14.79
C ASN A 85 0.45 -7.15 15.24
N ALA A 86 1.10 -6.09 14.73
CA ALA A 86 2.50 -5.82 15.04
C ALA A 86 2.70 -5.47 16.52
N LEU A 87 3.83 -5.90 17.10
CA LEU A 87 4.18 -5.63 18.50
C LEU A 87 4.38 -4.13 18.75
N TYR A 88 5.02 -3.43 17.81
CA TYR A 88 5.27 -2.00 17.89
C TYR A 88 4.45 -1.29 16.81
N GLN A 89 3.67 -0.30 17.24
CA GLN A 89 2.81 0.49 16.38
C GLN A 89 2.84 1.95 16.86
N GLY A 90 2.90 2.89 15.95
CA GLY A 90 2.93 4.31 16.29
C GLY A 90 3.16 5.20 15.08
N ILE A 91 2.96 6.49 15.30
CA ILE A 91 3.24 7.56 14.35
C ILE A 91 4.33 8.44 14.98
N PRO A 92 5.34 8.91 14.22
CA PRO A 92 6.31 9.85 14.74
C PRO A 92 5.62 11.12 15.25
N GLU A 93 5.87 11.50 16.50
CA GLU A 93 5.20 12.63 17.16
C GLU A 93 5.33 13.95 16.38
N LYS A 94 6.50 14.18 15.78
CA LYS A 94 6.79 15.37 14.94
C LYS A 94 6.63 15.10 13.43
N GLY A 95 5.95 14.02 13.07
CA GLY A 95 5.74 13.60 11.68
C GLY A 95 6.95 12.94 11.03
N TYR A 96 6.70 12.28 9.90
CA TYR A 96 7.71 11.55 9.14
C TYR A 96 8.80 12.45 8.56
N THR A 97 8.47 13.68 8.16
CA THR A 97 9.47 14.65 7.66
C THR A 97 10.55 14.89 8.69
N LYS A 98 10.19 15.17 9.96
CA LYS A 98 11.19 15.42 11.00
C LYS A 98 12.05 14.19 11.29
N MET A 99 11.45 13.01 11.22
CA MET A 99 12.18 11.75 11.35
C MET A 99 13.23 11.58 10.24
N VAL A 100 12.86 11.84 8.98
CA VAL A 100 13.76 11.73 7.83
C VAL A 100 14.84 12.81 7.84
N GLU A 101 14.53 14.05 8.22
CA GLU A 101 15.52 15.11 8.42
C GLU A 101 16.63 14.67 9.39
N ASN A 102 16.25 14.06 10.51
CA ASN A 102 17.23 13.59 11.50
C ASN A 102 18.07 12.41 10.96
N MET A 103 17.51 11.56 10.09
CA MET A 103 18.25 10.46 9.47
C MET A 103 19.27 10.97 8.44
N LEU A 104 19.00 12.12 7.81
CA LEU A 104 19.84 12.73 6.77
C LEU A 104 20.74 13.84 7.31
N ASP A 105 20.79 14.06 8.62
CA ASP A 105 21.63 15.09 9.22
C ASP A 105 23.12 14.86 8.90
N GLY A 106 23.81 15.92 8.48
CA GLY A 106 25.19 15.86 8.02
C GLY A 106 25.41 15.23 6.63
N ILE A 107 24.35 14.87 5.90
CA ILE A 107 24.41 14.33 4.53
C ILE A 107 23.96 15.41 3.53
N GLU A 108 24.68 15.57 2.41
CA GLU A 108 24.26 16.47 1.33
C GLU A 108 22.98 15.96 0.66
N VAL A 109 21.94 16.78 0.62
CA VAL A 109 20.66 16.46 -0.03
C VAL A 109 20.35 17.47 -1.12
N ARG A 110 20.07 16.98 -2.33
CA ARG A 110 19.64 17.79 -3.49
C ARG A 110 18.20 17.44 -3.86
N LEU A 111 17.28 18.38 -3.65
CA LEU A 111 15.87 18.26 -4.02
C LEU A 111 15.63 18.76 -5.46
N ASN A 112 14.45 18.48 -6.02
CA ASN A 112 14.06 18.91 -7.38
C ASN A 112 15.09 18.52 -8.45
N THR A 113 15.74 17.36 -8.28
CA THR A 113 16.80 16.87 -9.14
C THR A 113 16.47 15.46 -9.57
N ASN A 114 16.14 15.27 -10.85
CA ASN A 114 15.90 13.94 -11.40
C ASN A 114 17.25 13.30 -11.78
N TYR A 115 17.56 12.16 -11.16
CA TYR A 115 18.78 11.41 -11.44
C TYR A 115 18.85 10.94 -12.91
N LEU A 116 17.72 10.56 -13.51
CA LEU A 116 17.69 9.99 -14.86
C LEU A 116 18.04 11.03 -15.95
N ASP A 117 17.74 12.31 -15.71
CA ASP A 117 18.03 13.40 -16.68
C ASP A 117 19.54 13.61 -16.89
N GLU A 118 20.35 13.36 -15.87
CA GLU A 118 21.82 13.51 -15.90
C GLU A 118 22.53 12.25 -15.39
N LYS A 119 22.01 11.05 -15.70
CA LYS A 119 22.47 9.75 -15.16
C LYS A 119 23.99 9.56 -15.22
N GLU A 120 24.61 9.85 -16.38
CA GLU A 120 26.07 9.70 -16.57
C GLU A 120 26.90 10.61 -15.65
N LYS A 121 26.44 11.85 -15.45
CA LYS A 121 27.12 12.81 -14.57
C LYS A 121 27.07 12.34 -13.13
N TRP A 122 25.91 11.89 -12.65
CA TRP A 122 25.78 11.40 -11.28
C TRP A 122 26.58 10.11 -11.06
N ASN A 123 26.56 9.19 -12.03
CA ASN A 123 27.36 7.97 -12.00
C ASN A 123 28.87 8.24 -11.92
N ALA A 124 29.35 9.28 -12.62
CA ALA A 124 30.76 9.65 -12.58
C ALA A 124 31.20 10.27 -11.23
N MET A 125 30.25 10.76 -10.42
CA MET A 125 30.54 11.39 -9.13
C MET A 125 30.67 10.41 -7.95
N ALA A 126 30.31 9.14 -8.14
CA ALA A 126 30.26 8.16 -7.05
C ALA A 126 30.88 6.82 -7.45
N ASP A 127 31.51 6.15 -6.48
CA ASP A 127 32.04 4.79 -6.68
C ASP A 127 30.90 3.75 -6.80
N LYS A 128 29.78 4.00 -6.11
CA LYS A 128 28.56 3.20 -6.14
C LYS A 128 27.33 4.11 -6.12
N VAL A 129 26.25 3.65 -6.76
CA VAL A 129 24.96 4.31 -6.78
C VAL A 129 23.90 3.41 -6.18
N ILE A 130 23.09 3.94 -5.27
CA ILE A 130 21.88 3.26 -4.78
C ILE A 130 20.70 3.87 -5.51
N TYR A 131 20.07 3.10 -6.38
CA TYR A 131 18.91 3.54 -7.16
C TYR A 131 17.63 2.95 -6.57
N THR A 132 16.72 3.83 -6.14
CA THR A 132 15.44 3.45 -5.51
C THR A 132 14.21 3.87 -6.33
N GLY A 133 14.43 4.41 -7.53
CA GLY A 133 13.37 4.75 -8.49
C GLY A 133 12.88 3.53 -9.28
N PRO A 134 11.93 3.71 -10.23
CA PRO A 134 11.41 2.62 -11.05
C PRO A 134 12.51 1.97 -11.89
N ILE A 135 12.66 0.65 -11.77
CA ILE A 135 13.69 -0.13 -12.47
C ILE A 135 13.53 -0.07 -14.00
N ASP A 136 12.30 -0.07 -14.50
CA ASP A 136 12.00 0.06 -15.92
C ASP A 136 12.38 1.44 -16.47
N ALA A 137 12.14 2.51 -15.71
CA ALA A 137 12.55 3.87 -16.06
C ALA A 137 14.08 4.01 -16.12
N TYR A 138 14.82 3.32 -15.25
CA TYR A 138 16.29 3.33 -15.28
C TYR A 138 16.86 2.86 -16.63
N PHE A 139 16.20 1.88 -17.24
CA PHE A 139 16.54 1.30 -18.55
C PHE A 139 15.71 1.90 -19.70
N ASP A 140 15.25 3.15 -19.56
CA ASP A 140 14.51 3.90 -20.60
C ASP A 140 13.30 3.13 -21.16
N TYR A 141 12.67 2.31 -20.31
CA TYR A 141 11.53 1.46 -20.66
C TYR A 141 11.80 0.53 -21.87
N CYS A 142 13.05 0.13 -22.11
CA CYS A 142 13.44 -0.62 -23.30
C CYS A 142 12.73 -1.98 -23.49
N LEU A 143 12.15 -2.55 -22.43
CA LEU A 143 11.35 -3.78 -22.48
C LEU A 143 9.83 -3.53 -22.31
N GLY A 144 9.40 -2.27 -22.21
CA GLY A 144 8.04 -1.85 -21.91
C GLY A 144 7.84 -1.40 -20.46
N TYR A 145 6.64 -0.93 -20.13
CA TYR A 145 6.32 -0.38 -18.81
C TYR A 145 5.89 -1.47 -17.84
N LEU A 146 6.44 -1.45 -16.62
CA LEU A 146 5.85 -2.17 -15.49
C LEU A 146 4.56 -1.46 -15.08
N GLN A 147 3.52 -2.23 -14.80
CA GLN A 147 2.21 -1.68 -14.47
C GLN A 147 2.10 -1.35 -12.99
N TYR A 148 1.54 -0.19 -12.69
CA TYR A 148 1.24 0.21 -11.32
C TYR A 148 -0.22 0.64 -11.19
N ARG A 149 -0.69 0.72 -9.96
CA ARG A 149 -1.80 1.60 -9.59
C ARG A 149 -1.21 2.91 -9.07
N SER A 150 -1.84 4.00 -9.45
CA SER A 150 -1.59 5.30 -8.85
C SER A 150 -2.72 5.66 -7.88
N VAL A 151 -2.47 6.64 -7.03
CA VAL A 151 -3.51 7.28 -6.22
C VAL A 151 -3.38 8.78 -6.31
N ARG A 152 -4.53 9.44 -6.26
CA ARG A 152 -4.66 10.89 -6.22
C ARG A 152 -5.39 11.27 -4.94
N PHE A 153 -4.93 12.33 -4.30
CA PHE A 153 -5.57 12.89 -3.12
C PHE A 153 -6.23 14.22 -3.44
N GLU A 154 -7.50 14.37 -3.06
CA GLU A 154 -8.16 15.68 -2.98
C GLU A 154 -8.23 16.09 -1.52
N THR A 155 -7.44 17.12 -1.17
CA THR A 155 -7.33 17.62 0.20
C THR A 155 -8.13 18.88 0.38
N GLU A 156 -8.90 18.96 1.47
CA GLU A 156 -9.64 20.16 1.84
C GLU A 156 -9.55 20.45 3.34
N LEU A 157 -9.64 21.74 3.68
CA LEU A 157 -9.80 22.23 5.05
C LEU A 157 -11.28 22.46 5.31
N LEU A 158 -11.81 21.83 6.35
CA LEU A 158 -13.20 21.97 6.76
C LEU A 158 -13.30 22.83 8.02
N ASP A 159 -14.27 23.74 8.05
CA ASP A 159 -14.56 24.62 9.19
C ASP A 159 -15.39 23.90 10.27
N MET A 160 -14.85 22.75 10.72
CA MET A 160 -15.42 21.93 11.79
C MET A 160 -14.32 21.13 12.50
N PRO A 161 -14.47 20.81 13.79
CA PRO A 161 -13.41 20.16 14.56
C PRO A 161 -13.29 18.66 14.28
N ASN A 162 -14.32 18.01 13.75
CA ASN A 162 -14.38 16.56 13.55
C ASN A 162 -15.30 16.23 12.38
N PHE A 163 -14.76 15.61 11.33
CA PHE A 163 -15.51 15.16 10.17
C PHE A 163 -16.05 13.72 10.32
N GLN A 164 -15.19 12.77 10.71
CA GLN A 164 -15.54 11.34 10.74
C GLN A 164 -15.10 10.60 12.02
N GLY A 165 -14.32 11.24 12.89
CA GLY A 165 -13.92 10.71 14.19
C GLY A 165 -12.94 9.54 14.13
N ASN A 166 -12.30 9.31 12.98
CA ASN A 166 -11.33 8.24 12.77
C ASN A 166 -10.30 8.67 11.71
N ALA A 167 -9.05 8.22 11.85
CA ALA A 167 -7.96 8.62 10.97
C ALA A 167 -8.18 8.19 9.52
N ALA A 168 -8.72 6.98 9.31
CA ALA A 168 -9.04 6.47 7.99
C ALA A 168 -10.38 5.70 8.01
N VAL A 169 -11.26 6.02 7.08
CA VAL A 169 -12.52 5.30 6.86
C VAL A 169 -12.57 4.85 5.41
N ASN A 170 -12.67 3.53 5.21
CA ASN A 170 -12.79 2.93 3.89
C ASN A 170 -14.26 2.92 3.43
N TYR A 171 -14.49 3.22 2.16
CA TYR A 171 -15.79 3.17 1.51
C TYR A 171 -15.79 1.95 0.59
N THR A 172 -16.49 0.88 0.99
CA THR A 172 -16.40 -0.43 0.33
C THR A 172 -17.44 -0.65 -0.75
N ASP A 173 -18.41 0.25 -0.88
CA ASP A 173 -19.39 0.30 -1.97
C ASP A 173 -18.74 0.77 -3.28
N ARG A 174 -19.32 0.39 -4.41
CA ARG A 174 -18.76 0.68 -5.74
C ARG A 174 -19.14 2.08 -6.22
N GLU A 175 -20.23 2.61 -5.70
CA GLU A 175 -20.89 3.84 -6.09
C GLU A 175 -20.12 5.08 -5.60
N THR A 176 -19.45 4.98 -4.45
CA THR A 176 -18.59 6.03 -3.91
C THR A 176 -17.29 6.12 -4.72
N PRO A 177 -16.96 7.28 -5.34
CA PRO A 177 -15.80 7.41 -6.23
C PRO A 177 -14.43 7.23 -5.58
N TRP A 178 -14.29 7.53 -4.29
CA TRP A 178 -13.05 7.38 -3.53
C TRP A 178 -12.99 6.02 -2.80
N THR A 179 -11.78 5.54 -2.51
CA THR A 179 -11.53 4.32 -1.75
C THR A 179 -11.62 4.57 -0.25
N ARG A 180 -11.11 5.72 0.21
CA ARG A 180 -11.08 6.11 1.62
C ARG A 180 -11.09 7.63 1.80
N ILE A 181 -11.48 8.05 3.00
CA ILE A 181 -11.24 9.40 3.51
C ILE A 181 -10.26 9.30 4.69
N ILE A 182 -9.23 10.15 4.63
CA ILE A 182 -8.24 10.31 5.68
C ILE A 182 -8.52 11.62 6.41
N GLU A 183 -8.75 11.56 7.71
CA GLU A 183 -8.86 12.75 8.58
C GLU A 183 -7.58 12.85 9.43
N HIS A 184 -6.63 13.64 8.94
CA HIS A 184 -5.22 13.56 9.33
C HIS A 184 -4.96 13.79 10.82
N LYS A 185 -5.74 14.67 11.45
CA LYS A 185 -5.55 15.04 12.86
C LYS A 185 -5.63 13.85 13.81
N TRP A 186 -6.36 12.78 13.45
CA TRP A 186 -6.51 11.61 14.32
C TRP A 186 -5.27 10.72 14.39
N PHE A 187 -4.29 10.88 13.49
CA PHE A 187 -2.97 10.25 13.66
C PHE A 187 -2.19 10.81 14.85
N THR A 188 -2.49 12.04 15.27
CA THR A 188 -1.89 12.73 16.42
C THR A 188 -2.96 13.16 17.43
N TYR A 189 -3.96 12.29 17.65
CA TYR A 189 -5.00 12.44 18.68
C TYR A 189 -5.87 13.71 18.57
N GLY A 190 -5.87 14.39 17.43
CA GLY A 190 -6.68 15.58 17.19
C GLY A 190 -6.19 16.85 17.87
N LYS A 191 -4.96 16.84 18.40
CA LYS A 191 -4.38 17.92 19.21
C LYS A 191 -3.31 18.70 18.45
N ASP A 192 -3.12 19.96 18.83
CA ASP A 192 -1.95 20.76 18.45
C ASP A 192 -0.73 20.47 19.34
N GLU A 193 0.38 21.18 19.10
CA GLU A 193 1.64 21.03 19.85
C GLU A 193 1.51 21.38 21.34
N ASP A 194 0.52 22.20 21.72
CA ASP A 194 0.22 22.55 23.12
C ASP A 194 -0.77 21.55 23.77
N GLY A 195 -1.23 20.52 23.03
CA GLY A 195 -2.23 19.56 23.50
C GLY A 195 -3.68 20.07 23.43
N LYS A 196 -3.95 21.17 22.73
CA LYS A 196 -5.31 21.74 22.57
C LYS A 196 -6.02 21.12 21.37
N ASP A 197 -7.34 21.05 21.44
CA ASP A 197 -8.15 20.54 20.32
C ASP A 197 -8.06 21.47 19.10
N LEU A 198 -7.81 20.89 17.94
CA LEU A 198 -7.84 21.64 16.68
C LEU A 198 -9.30 22.01 16.32
N PRO A 199 -9.63 23.30 16.10
CA PRO A 199 -10.99 23.77 15.83
C PRO A 199 -11.48 23.46 14.41
N LYS A 200 -10.54 23.18 13.50
CA LYS A 200 -10.77 22.78 12.11
C LYS A 200 -10.14 21.43 11.84
N THR A 201 -10.50 20.82 10.72
CA THR A 201 -9.95 19.53 10.31
C THR A 201 -9.57 19.54 8.84
N VAL A 202 -8.50 18.82 8.51
CA VAL A 202 -8.06 18.59 7.13
C VAL A 202 -8.41 17.15 6.79
N ILE A 203 -9.08 16.96 5.66
CA ILE A 203 -9.35 15.63 5.12
C ILE A 203 -8.73 15.47 3.74
N SER A 204 -8.39 14.23 3.38
CA SER A 204 -8.05 13.83 2.02
C SER A 204 -8.97 12.72 1.54
N ARG A 205 -9.58 12.88 0.36
CA ARG A 205 -10.23 11.80 -0.39
C ARG A 205 -9.21 11.12 -1.28
N GLU A 206 -9.09 9.81 -1.19
CA GLU A 206 -8.17 9.00 -2.00
C GLU A 206 -8.90 8.38 -3.19
N TYR A 207 -8.40 8.60 -4.39
CA TYR A 207 -8.91 8.02 -5.64
C TYR A 207 -7.84 7.13 -6.23
N SER A 208 -8.16 5.85 -6.48
CA SER A 208 -7.25 4.96 -7.20
C SER A 208 -7.47 5.05 -8.70
N SER A 209 -6.38 5.00 -9.46
CA SER A 209 -6.40 4.97 -10.92
C SER A 209 -5.36 4.00 -11.47
N GLU A 210 -5.56 3.58 -12.73
CA GLU A 210 -4.48 2.96 -13.48
C GLU A 210 -3.35 3.97 -13.63
N TRP A 211 -2.12 3.52 -13.41
CA TRP A 211 -0.93 4.34 -13.63
C TRP A 211 -0.68 4.54 -15.12
N LYS A 212 -0.21 5.73 -15.49
CA LYS A 212 0.30 6.09 -16.80
C LYS A 212 1.65 6.79 -16.66
N PRO A 213 2.48 6.83 -17.72
CA PRO A 213 3.71 7.61 -17.70
C PRO A 213 3.44 9.06 -17.26
N GLY A 214 4.16 9.51 -16.23
CA GLY A 214 3.97 10.82 -15.58
C GLY A 214 3.17 10.77 -14.28
N ASP A 215 2.43 9.69 -14.02
CA ASP A 215 1.80 9.46 -12.71
C ASP A 215 2.82 8.92 -11.70
N GLU A 216 2.57 9.15 -10.41
CA GLU A 216 3.36 8.55 -9.35
C GLU A 216 3.01 7.05 -9.20
N PRO A 217 3.99 6.13 -9.26
CA PRO A 217 3.74 4.69 -9.07
C PRO A 217 3.58 4.35 -7.58
N TYR A 218 2.37 3.98 -7.14
CA TYR A 218 2.10 3.66 -5.74
C TYR A 218 2.12 2.17 -5.43
N TYR A 219 1.38 1.36 -6.20
CA TYR A 219 1.24 -0.08 -5.96
C TYR A 219 1.64 -0.88 -7.19
N PRO A 220 2.63 -1.79 -7.13
CA PRO A 220 2.96 -2.65 -8.25
C PRO A 220 1.80 -3.61 -8.55
N VAL A 221 1.50 -3.81 -9.83
CA VAL A 221 0.53 -4.81 -10.28
C VAL A 221 1.26 -6.15 -10.37
N ASN A 222 1.07 -6.98 -9.34
CA ASN A 222 1.72 -8.28 -9.26
C ASN A 222 0.90 -9.33 -10.00
N ASP A 223 0.90 -9.31 -11.33
CA ASP A 223 0.38 -10.39 -12.16
C ASP A 223 1.51 -11.15 -12.87
N GLU A 224 1.18 -12.24 -13.57
CA GLU A 224 2.17 -13.07 -14.27
C GLU A 224 2.94 -12.27 -15.33
N ALA A 225 2.24 -11.43 -16.10
CA ALA A 225 2.85 -10.64 -17.16
C ALA A 225 3.88 -9.65 -16.62
N ASN A 226 3.55 -8.93 -15.55
CA ASN A 226 4.47 -8.00 -14.89
C ASN A 226 5.60 -8.73 -14.15
N GLY A 227 5.32 -9.91 -13.58
CA GLY A 227 6.36 -10.76 -12.97
C GLY A 227 7.43 -11.19 -13.98
N VAL A 228 7.01 -11.63 -15.16
CA VAL A 228 7.93 -11.98 -16.28
C VAL A 228 8.69 -10.74 -16.76
N LEU A 229 8.02 -9.60 -16.93
CA LEU A 229 8.65 -8.36 -17.37
C LEU A 229 9.69 -7.85 -16.36
N TYR A 230 9.35 -7.84 -15.07
CA TYR A 230 10.27 -7.47 -14.01
C TYR A 230 11.49 -8.39 -13.96
N GLY A 231 11.30 -9.71 -14.15
CA GLY A 231 12.40 -10.67 -14.24
C GLY A 231 13.43 -10.28 -15.31
N LYS A 232 12.98 -9.82 -16.48
CA LYS A 232 13.87 -9.36 -17.56
C LYS A 232 14.60 -8.06 -17.21
N TYR A 233 13.92 -7.11 -16.57
CA TYR A 233 14.59 -5.89 -16.07
C TYR A 233 15.61 -6.20 -14.99
N ARG A 234 15.33 -7.18 -14.14
CA ARG A 234 16.28 -7.65 -13.12
C ARG A 234 17.53 -8.25 -13.75
N GLU A 235 17.42 -9.01 -14.84
CA GLU A 235 18.58 -9.50 -15.59
C GLU A 235 19.45 -8.38 -16.19
N LEU A 236 18.86 -7.21 -16.49
CA LEU A 236 19.62 -6.02 -16.89
C LEU A 236 20.29 -5.36 -15.68
N ALA A 237 19.56 -5.22 -14.57
CA ALA A 237 20.09 -4.69 -13.31
C ALA A 237 21.26 -5.51 -12.77
N ASP A 238 21.22 -6.85 -12.89
CA ASP A 238 22.30 -7.74 -12.45
C ASP A 238 23.62 -7.54 -13.23
N LYS A 239 23.59 -6.84 -14.38
CA LYS A 239 24.77 -6.49 -15.18
C LYS A 239 25.38 -5.13 -14.80
N GLU A 240 24.69 -4.34 -13.99
CA GLU A 240 25.19 -3.04 -13.52
C GLU A 240 26.19 -3.25 -12.37
N GLU A 241 27.47 -3.00 -12.62
CA GLU A 241 28.52 -3.28 -11.63
C GLU A 241 28.54 -2.27 -10.47
N LYS A 242 28.14 -1.03 -10.74
CA LYS A 242 28.21 0.09 -9.78
C LYS A 242 26.85 0.47 -9.18
N VAL A 243 25.75 -0.05 -9.71
CA VAL A 243 24.41 0.37 -9.33
C VAL A 243 23.72 -0.74 -8.55
N ILE A 244 23.17 -0.38 -7.40
CA ILE A 244 22.43 -1.27 -6.53
C ILE A 244 20.97 -0.82 -6.53
N PHE A 245 20.08 -1.71 -6.95
CA PHE A 245 18.64 -1.46 -6.99
C PHE A 245 18.01 -1.86 -5.65
N GLY A 246 17.16 -1.01 -5.10
CA GLY A 246 16.50 -1.26 -3.83
C GLY A 246 15.17 -0.55 -3.67
N GLY A 247 14.42 -0.94 -2.65
CA GLY A 247 13.17 -0.29 -2.29
C GLY A 247 12.00 -0.69 -3.19
N ARG A 248 10.85 -0.06 -2.94
CA ARG A 248 9.57 -0.44 -3.59
C ARG A 248 9.65 -0.43 -5.11
N LEU A 249 10.23 0.60 -5.70
CA LEU A 249 10.23 0.82 -7.15
C LEU A 249 11.41 0.11 -7.84
N GLY A 250 12.58 0.11 -7.20
CA GLY A 250 13.76 -0.58 -7.73
C GLY A 250 13.63 -2.10 -7.71
N GLU A 251 12.90 -2.65 -6.73
CA GLU A 251 12.66 -4.10 -6.61
C GLU A 251 11.26 -4.54 -7.09
N TYR A 252 10.47 -3.62 -7.67
CA TYR A 252 9.07 -3.83 -8.09
C TYR A 252 8.24 -4.61 -7.06
N LYS A 253 8.25 -4.14 -5.81
CA LYS A 253 7.69 -4.89 -4.68
C LYS A 253 6.94 -4.00 -3.71
N TYR A 254 5.75 -4.46 -3.31
CA TYR A 254 4.97 -3.76 -2.31
C TYR A 254 5.56 -4.00 -0.90
N TYR A 255 6.29 -2.99 -0.40
CA TYR A 255 6.84 -2.96 0.95
C TYR A 255 6.04 -2.04 1.88
N ASP A 256 5.83 -2.50 3.10
CA ASP A 256 5.57 -1.65 4.26
C ASP A 256 6.87 -0.95 4.72
N MET A 257 6.73 0.11 5.52
CA MET A 257 7.86 0.95 5.92
C MET A 257 8.93 0.20 6.72
N ASP A 258 8.54 -0.65 7.66
CA ASP A 258 9.46 -1.47 8.45
C ASP A 258 10.21 -2.49 7.57
N ALA A 259 9.51 -3.10 6.61
CA ALA A 259 10.10 -4.07 5.69
C ALA A 259 11.14 -3.44 4.75
N VAL A 260 10.90 -2.24 4.23
CA VAL A 260 11.89 -1.54 3.39
C VAL A 260 13.08 -1.05 4.20
N VAL A 261 12.88 -0.60 5.45
CA VAL A 261 13.99 -0.26 6.36
C VAL A 261 14.83 -1.50 6.66
N ALA A 262 14.21 -2.65 6.96
CA ALA A 262 14.92 -3.90 7.16
C ALA A 262 15.71 -4.35 5.91
N SER A 263 15.11 -4.20 4.72
CA SER A 263 15.79 -4.46 3.43
C SER A 263 17.03 -3.59 3.27
N ALA A 264 16.91 -2.28 3.49
CA ALA A 264 18.02 -1.34 3.41
C ALA A 264 19.15 -1.66 4.41
N LEU A 265 18.82 -1.96 5.67
CA LEU A 265 19.81 -2.35 6.68
C LEU A 265 20.53 -3.66 6.34
N SER A 266 19.81 -4.63 5.74
CA SER A 266 20.41 -5.86 5.23
C SER A 266 21.38 -5.58 4.08
N MET A 267 20.98 -4.72 3.14
CA MET A 267 21.81 -4.30 2.01
C MET A 267 23.09 -3.61 2.48
N VAL A 268 23.00 -2.66 3.42
CA VAL A 268 24.17 -1.99 4.02
C VAL A 268 25.14 -3.01 4.62
N LYS A 269 24.63 -4.00 5.38
CA LYS A 269 25.45 -5.08 5.96
C LYS A 269 26.11 -5.97 4.91
N GLN A 270 25.55 -6.10 3.70
CA GLN A 270 26.17 -6.87 2.62
C GLN A 270 27.27 -6.07 1.92
N GLN A 271 27.07 -4.76 1.75
CA GLN A 271 27.97 -3.89 1.00
C GLN A 271 29.15 -3.37 1.81
N LEU A 272 29.04 -3.33 3.14
CA LEU A 272 30.11 -2.90 4.07
C LEU A 272 30.94 -4.06 4.65
N LYS A 273 30.76 -5.28 4.13
CA LYS A 273 31.65 -6.40 4.41
C LYS A 273 32.89 -6.31 3.53
#